data_AF-D9VM86-F1
#
_entry.id   AF-D9VM86-F1
#
_cell.length_a   1.000
_cell.length_b   1.000
_cell.length_c   1.000
_cell.angle_alpha   90.00
_cell.angle_beta   90.00
_cell.angle_gamma   90.00
#
_symmetry.space_group_name_H-M   'P 1'
#
loop_
_entity.id
_entity.type
_entity.pdbx_description
1 polymer ?
#
loop_
_entity_poly.entity_id
_entity_poly.type
_entity_poly.pdbx_seq_one_letter_code
_entity_poly.pdbx_strand_id
1 'polypeptide(L)'
;MWTGAVRAPAPGGEADRPDLTLKPRSPGYVLSGRRPVDTAVAAADQIAVDAVCAVTGDVLVVRIPPGAPGVSLEPAHDRLGQRVAGAGAVVFDRVAVAPGQVLGRRPHDEESTAPFTALAEPALRLALCHVGLGIAEGALTEARDLSRGGRAHRLPGDDPDLFLAYGELASAAQTATAVVDRATDVMAQALDAGEQLDAEDPAGVAALVATAETVTSDAALHITARVLEFADAPGLDRFWRNARVLTAHRPVAHRLRSIGEHYLNGSHRAVAAAFR
;
A
#
# COMPACT_ATOMS: atom_id res chain seq x y z
N MET A 1 -2.66 11.39 -8.48
CA MET A 1 -2.21 10.25 -7.64
C MET A 1 -1.54 10.78 -6.38
N TRP A 2 -1.97 10.31 -5.20
CA TRP A 2 -1.28 10.59 -3.95
C TRP A 2 -0.19 9.55 -3.73
N THR A 3 1.05 10.00 -3.55
CA THR A 3 2.22 9.11 -3.49
C THR A 3 2.61 8.73 -2.06
N GLY A 4 1.75 9.00 -1.07
CA GLY A 4 1.77 8.49 0.31
C GLY A 4 3.12 8.48 1.07
N ALA A 5 3.20 9.29 2.12
CA ALA A 5 4.15 9.31 3.25
C ALA A 5 5.57 9.85 3.02
N VAL A 6 5.82 11.13 3.30
CA VAL A 6 7.14 11.57 3.77
C VAL A 6 7.49 10.76 5.03
N ARG A 7 8.63 10.06 5.02
CA ARG A 7 9.21 9.57 6.28
C ARG A 7 9.58 10.81 7.10
N ALA A 8 8.99 10.95 8.28
CA ALA A 8 9.56 11.84 9.27
C ALA A 8 10.93 11.27 9.68
N PRO A 9 11.97 12.10 9.79
CA PRO A 9 13.32 11.61 10.01
C PRO A 9 13.40 10.79 11.29
N ALA A 10 13.96 9.59 11.21
CA ALA A 10 14.40 8.86 12.39
C ALA A 10 15.68 9.54 12.93
N PRO A 11 15.81 9.78 14.24
CA PRO A 11 17.01 10.40 14.77
C PRO A 11 18.21 9.45 14.61
N GLY A 12 19.15 9.80 13.73
CA GLY A 12 20.50 9.21 13.71
C GLY A 12 21.02 8.59 12.40
N GLY A 13 20.35 8.72 11.26
CA GLY A 13 20.87 8.25 9.96
C GLY A 13 21.16 9.38 8.98
N GLU A 14 22.41 9.49 8.49
CA GLU A 14 22.81 10.43 7.41
C GLU A 14 22.04 10.21 6.07
N ALA A 15 21.22 9.17 5.98
CA ALA A 15 20.39 8.84 4.82
C ALA A 15 18.98 9.51 4.81
N ASP A 16 18.62 10.30 5.83
CA ASP A 16 17.22 10.69 6.09
C ASP A 16 17.01 12.21 6.06
N ARG A 17 17.44 12.86 4.96
CA ARG A 17 16.93 14.19 4.62
C ARG A 17 15.46 14.07 4.19
N PRO A 18 14.57 15.04 4.48
CA PRO A 18 13.23 15.02 3.88
C PRO A 18 13.38 14.96 2.36
N ASP A 19 12.84 13.89 1.75
CA ASP A 19 12.91 13.61 0.30
C ASP A 19 12.46 14.81 -0.53
N LEU A 20 11.53 15.61 0.01
CA LEU A 20 10.97 16.80 -0.60
C LEU A 20 10.93 17.96 0.41
N THR A 21 11.44 19.11 -0.03
CA THR A 21 11.50 20.34 0.77
C THR A 21 10.76 21.48 0.08
N LEU A 22 10.04 22.27 0.87
CA LEU A 22 9.42 23.52 0.45
C LEU A 22 10.17 24.70 1.08
N LYS A 23 10.55 25.67 0.26
CA LYS A 23 11.09 26.96 0.72
C LYS A 23 10.08 28.06 0.39
N PRO A 24 9.66 28.89 1.37
CA PRO A 24 8.77 30.01 1.10
C PRO A 24 9.36 30.94 0.03
N ARG A 25 8.54 31.30 -0.96
CA ARG A 25 8.85 32.29 -2.00
C ARG A 25 7.56 32.98 -2.41
N SER A 26 7.35 34.19 -1.88
CA SER A 26 6.11 34.95 -2.09
C SER A 26 5.69 35.00 -3.57
N PRO A 27 4.42 34.70 -3.91
CA PRO A 27 3.31 34.43 -2.99
C PRO A 27 3.16 32.95 -2.54
N GLY A 28 4.07 32.04 -2.90
CA GLY A 28 3.94 30.60 -2.60
C GLY A 28 5.23 29.95 -2.10
N TYR A 29 5.61 28.83 -2.71
CA TYR A 29 6.79 28.05 -2.32
C TYR A 29 7.62 27.63 -3.53
N VAL A 30 8.83 27.16 -3.25
CA VAL A 30 9.69 26.43 -4.17
C VAL A 30 9.88 25.02 -3.63
N LEU A 31 9.45 24.02 -4.40
CA LEU A 31 9.58 22.60 -4.10
C LEU A 31 10.88 22.06 -4.69
N SER A 32 11.63 21.28 -3.91
CA SER A 32 12.84 20.62 -4.38
C SER A 32 13.04 19.27 -3.72
N GLY A 33 13.53 18.31 -4.50
CA GLY A 33 13.90 16.98 -4.02
C GLY A 33 13.52 15.87 -4.99
N ARG A 34 13.55 14.64 -4.51
CA ARG A 34 13.31 13.43 -5.29
C ARG A 34 12.45 12.49 -4.47
N ARG A 35 11.47 11.87 -5.13
CA ARG A 35 10.53 10.96 -4.48
C ARG A 35 10.36 9.68 -5.30
N PRO A 36 10.72 8.50 -4.77
CA PRO A 36 10.32 7.24 -5.38
C PRO A 36 8.80 7.07 -5.30
N VAL A 37 8.22 6.46 -6.32
CA VAL A 37 6.78 6.25 -6.46
C VAL A 37 6.52 4.85 -7.01
N ASP A 38 5.67 4.09 -6.34
CA ASP A 38 5.44 2.68 -6.66
C ASP A 38 4.40 2.45 -7.76
N THR A 39 3.64 3.49 -8.12
CA THR A 39 2.55 3.41 -9.10
C THR A 39 2.35 4.72 -9.88
N ALA A 40 1.69 4.59 -11.04
CA ALA A 40 1.15 5.54 -12.04
C ALA A 40 1.80 6.91 -12.25
N VAL A 41 3.08 7.09 -11.96
CA VAL A 41 3.74 8.38 -12.18
C VAL A 41 3.77 8.77 -13.66
N ALA A 42 3.97 7.80 -14.54
CA ALA A 42 4.08 8.01 -15.98
C ALA A 42 2.75 8.42 -16.64
N ALA A 43 1.61 8.20 -15.97
CA ALA A 43 0.27 8.44 -16.51
C ALA A 43 -0.54 9.45 -15.69
N ALA A 44 0.03 10.03 -14.62
CA ALA A 44 -0.70 10.92 -13.73
C ALA A 44 -0.91 12.30 -14.38
N ASP A 45 -2.12 12.84 -14.34
CA ASP A 45 -2.36 14.26 -14.70
C ASP A 45 -1.96 15.22 -13.56
N GLN A 46 -1.94 14.70 -12.33
CA GLN A 46 -1.62 15.42 -11.10
C GLN A 46 -0.85 14.52 -10.13
N ILE A 47 0.22 15.08 -9.57
CA ILE A 47 1.08 14.44 -8.58
C ILE A 47 0.84 15.14 -7.25
N ALA A 48 0.32 14.41 -6.25
CA ALA A 48 0.15 14.93 -4.89
C ALA A 48 1.23 14.34 -3.98
N VAL A 49 2.05 15.22 -3.40
CA VAL A 49 3.18 14.87 -2.54
C VAL A 49 3.12 15.62 -1.21
N ASP A 50 3.59 14.96 -0.16
CA ASP A 50 3.91 15.58 1.11
C ASP A 50 5.31 16.21 0.99
N ALA A 51 5.50 17.43 1.50
CA ALA A 51 6.82 18.07 1.53
C ALA A 51 7.00 18.92 2.79
N VAL A 52 8.20 18.94 3.34
CA VAL A 52 8.51 19.65 4.59
C VAL A 52 8.86 21.11 4.28
N CYS A 53 8.15 22.05 4.89
CA CYS A 53 8.51 23.46 4.88
C CYS A 53 9.80 23.68 5.67
N ALA A 54 10.87 24.09 4.99
CA ALA A 54 12.19 24.26 5.60
C ALA A 54 12.26 25.37 6.66
N VAL A 55 11.26 26.26 6.71
CA VAL A 55 11.20 27.37 7.67
C VAL A 55 10.34 27.02 8.89
N THR A 56 9.16 26.44 8.65
CA THR A 56 8.20 26.16 9.74
C THR A 56 8.29 24.73 10.28
N GLY A 57 8.93 23.82 9.54
CA GLY A 57 8.95 22.39 9.85
C GLY A 57 7.68 21.65 9.44
N ASP A 58 6.67 22.36 8.95
CA ASP A 58 5.37 21.77 8.63
C ASP A 58 5.42 20.83 7.43
N VAL A 59 4.69 19.72 7.52
CA VAL A 59 4.40 18.90 6.34
C VAL A 59 3.20 19.48 5.60
N LEU A 60 3.42 19.93 4.36
CA LEU A 60 2.37 20.42 3.49
C LEU A 60 2.10 19.41 2.37
N VAL A 61 0.82 19.21 2.05
CA VAL A 61 0.41 18.42 0.89
C VAL A 61 0.27 19.37 -0.29
N VAL A 62 1.00 19.11 -1.37
CA VAL A 62 0.99 19.95 -2.58
C VAL A 62 0.64 19.11 -3.81
N ARG A 63 -0.13 19.70 -4.74
CA ARG A 63 -0.43 19.10 -6.05
C ARG A 63 0.32 19.81 -7.16
N ILE A 64 1.02 19.04 -7.98
CA ILE A 64 1.84 19.55 -9.07
C ILE A 64 1.51 18.78 -10.36
N PRO A 65 1.22 19.46 -11.48
CA PRO A 65 1.10 18.77 -12.76
C PRO A 65 2.48 18.27 -13.21
N PRO A 66 2.60 17.06 -13.79
CA PRO A 66 3.90 16.52 -14.21
C PRO A 66 4.62 17.38 -15.26
N GLY A 67 3.88 18.17 -16.04
CA GLY A 67 4.45 19.10 -17.02
C GLY A 67 4.92 20.44 -16.45
N ALA A 68 4.88 20.64 -15.13
CA ALA A 68 5.37 21.88 -14.52
C ALA A 68 6.88 22.05 -14.76
N PRO A 69 7.37 23.29 -15.02
CA PRO A 69 8.79 23.54 -15.17
C PRO A 69 9.58 23.08 -13.95
N GLY A 70 10.63 22.29 -14.18
CA GLY A 70 11.47 21.69 -13.14
C GLY A 70 11.00 20.33 -12.62
N VAL A 71 9.87 19.81 -13.11
CA VAL A 71 9.46 18.42 -12.84
C VAL A 71 10.09 17.48 -13.86
N SER A 72 10.59 16.34 -13.39
CA SER A 72 11.08 15.27 -14.24
C SER A 72 10.63 13.91 -13.73
N LEU A 73 10.20 13.05 -14.63
CA LEU A 73 9.76 11.69 -14.32
C LEU A 73 10.83 10.70 -14.75
N GLU A 74 11.19 9.80 -13.86
CA GLU A 74 12.15 8.73 -14.10
C GLU A 74 11.45 7.38 -13.93
N PRO A 75 10.92 6.78 -15.01
CA PRO A 75 10.25 5.48 -14.92
C PRO A 75 11.18 4.39 -14.40
N ALA A 76 10.66 3.50 -13.56
CA ALA A 76 11.38 2.31 -13.13
C ALA A 76 11.31 1.23 -14.23
N HIS A 77 12.46 0.73 -14.63
CA HIS A 77 12.59 -0.38 -15.58
C HIS A 77 12.88 -1.70 -14.84
N ASP A 78 12.74 -2.82 -15.55
CA ASP A 78 13.19 -4.16 -15.12
C ASP A 78 12.68 -4.63 -13.75
N ARG A 79 11.47 -4.21 -13.36
CA ARG A 79 10.84 -4.68 -12.12
C ARG A 79 10.55 -6.18 -12.18
N LEU A 80 10.71 -6.87 -11.05
CA LEU A 80 10.35 -8.28 -10.91
C LEU A 80 8.87 -8.51 -11.29
N GLY A 81 7.97 -7.81 -10.63
CA GLY A 81 6.53 -7.78 -10.87
C GLY A 81 5.98 -6.36 -10.77
N GLN A 82 4.66 -6.20 -10.88
CA GLN A 82 3.99 -4.89 -10.97
C GLN A 82 4.61 -4.02 -12.09
N ARG A 83 4.99 -4.66 -13.21
CA ARG A 83 5.77 -4.04 -14.31
C ARG A 83 5.02 -2.92 -15.02
N VAL A 84 3.70 -3.06 -15.14
CA VAL A 84 2.83 -2.06 -15.79
C VAL A 84 2.19 -1.09 -14.80
N ALA A 85 2.59 -1.14 -13.52
CA ALA A 85 2.03 -0.27 -12.50
C ALA A 85 2.45 1.21 -12.66
N GLY A 86 3.42 1.51 -13.54
CA GLY A 86 3.89 2.87 -13.78
C GLY A 86 4.72 3.45 -12.63
N ALA A 87 5.52 2.61 -11.94
CA ALA A 87 6.44 3.05 -10.91
C ALA A 87 7.63 3.85 -11.47
N GLY A 88 8.32 4.57 -10.60
CA GLY A 88 9.49 5.35 -10.96
C GLY A 88 9.94 6.27 -9.83
N ALA A 89 10.47 7.42 -10.20
CA ALA A 89 10.70 8.55 -9.32
C ALA A 89 10.19 9.85 -9.95
N VAL A 90 9.74 10.76 -9.10
CA VAL A 90 9.51 12.17 -9.48
C VAL A 90 10.65 12.99 -8.92
N VAL A 91 11.27 13.80 -9.76
CA VAL A 91 12.27 14.80 -9.38
C VAL A 91 11.64 16.18 -9.51
N PHE A 92 11.86 17.00 -8.49
CA PHE A 92 11.46 18.40 -8.45
C PHE A 92 12.74 19.25 -8.32
N ASP A 93 13.12 19.96 -9.39
CA ASP A 93 14.16 20.99 -9.36
C ASP A 93 13.51 22.36 -9.28
N ARG A 94 13.50 22.93 -8.07
CA ARG A 94 13.04 24.30 -7.79
C ARG A 94 11.70 24.65 -8.43
N VAL A 95 10.75 23.72 -8.35
CA VAL A 95 9.42 23.86 -8.93
C VAL A 95 8.64 24.92 -8.16
N ALA A 96 8.08 25.90 -8.87
CA ALA A 96 7.22 26.91 -8.25
C ALA A 96 5.89 26.29 -7.84
N VAL A 97 5.48 26.53 -6.59
CA VAL A 97 4.20 26.07 -6.03
C VAL A 97 3.37 27.29 -5.65
N ALA A 98 2.29 27.53 -6.38
CA ALA A 98 1.34 28.60 -6.09
C ALA A 98 0.47 28.26 -4.86
N PRO A 99 -0.09 29.26 -4.16
CA PRO A 99 -0.97 29.03 -3.01
C PRO A 99 -2.10 28.02 -3.26
N GLY A 100 -2.77 28.09 -4.42
CA GLY A 100 -3.87 27.16 -4.78
C GLY A 100 -3.43 25.71 -5.08
N GLN A 101 -2.12 25.47 -5.16
CA GLN A 101 -1.54 24.13 -5.28
C GLN A 101 -1.25 23.49 -3.92
N VAL A 102 -1.34 24.23 -2.83
CA VAL A 102 -1.25 23.70 -1.46
C VAL A 102 -2.63 23.21 -1.05
N LEU A 103 -2.76 21.91 -0.82
CA LEU A 103 -4.02 21.27 -0.40
C LEU A 103 -4.29 21.44 1.10
N GLY A 104 -3.22 21.59 1.89
CA GLY A 104 -3.32 21.82 3.32
C GLY A 104 -2.07 21.38 4.07
N ARG A 105 -2.07 21.61 5.38
CA ARG A 105 -1.08 21.10 6.32
C ARG A 105 -1.51 19.70 6.76
N ARG A 106 -0.57 18.76 6.77
CA ARG A 106 -0.77 17.46 7.39
C ARG A 106 -0.64 17.65 8.92
N PRO A 107 -1.62 17.18 9.73
CA PRO A 107 -1.51 17.22 11.19
C PRO A 107 -0.23 16.52 11.66
N HIS A 108 0.41 17.06 12.72
CA HIS A 108 1.65 16.50 13.26
C HIS A 108 1.40 15.33 14.21
N ASP A 109 0.19 15.26 14.73
CA ASP A 109 -0.33 14.31 15.71
C ASP A 109 -1.61 13.65 15.17
N GLU A 110 -1.75 12.35 15.43
CA GLU A 110 -2.91 11.56 15.02
C GLU A 110 -4.20 12.09 15.68
N GLU A 111 -4.12 12.64 16.90
CA GLU A 111 -5.23 13.22 17.66
C GLU A 111 -5.82 14.49 17.00
N SER A 112 -5.02 15.25 16.26
CA SER A 112 -5.50 16.43 15.52
C SER A 112 -6.02 16.08 14.11
N THR A 113 -5.96 14.82 13.71
CA THR A 113 -6.49 14.37 12.41
C THR A 113 -7.98 14.10 12.56
N ALA A 114 -8.80 14.72 11.70
CA ALA A 114 -10.23 14.43 11.67
C ALA A 114 -10.46 12.92 11.46
N PRO A 115 -11.35 12.25 12.23
CA PRO A 115 -11.49 10.81 12.20
C PRO A 115 -11.71 10.25 10.79
N PHE A 116 -12.58 10.89 10.00
CA PHE A 116 -12.82 10.53 8.61
C PHE A 116 -11.55 10.60 7.73
N THR A 117 -10.69 11.60 7.95
CA THR A 117 -9.42 11.74 7.21
C THR A 117 -8.44 10.63 7.58
N ALA A 118 -8.47 10.13 8.82
CA ALA A 118 -7.63 9.03 9.28
C ALA A 118 -7.94 7.69 8.57
N LEU A 119 -9.12 7.54 7.96
CA LEU A 119 -9.49 6.36 7.16
C LEU A 119 -8.76 6.26 5.81
N ALA A 120 -8.18 7.35 5.30
CA ALA A 120 -7.63 7.40 3.94
C ALA A 120 -6.48 6.38 3.72
N GLU A 121 -5.56 6.26 4.67
CA GLU A 121 -4.46 5.29 4.58
C GLU A 121 -4.96 3.84 4.69
N PRO A 122 -5.75 3.46 5.72
CA PRO A 122 -6.37 2.14 5.79
C PRO A 122 -7.21 1.78 4.55
N ALA A 123 -7.96 2.73 3.97
CA ALA A 123 -8.74 2.49 2.77
C ALA A 123 -7.86 2.10 1.56
N LEU A 124 -6.75 2.82 1.35
CA LEU A 124 -5.79 2.47 0.30
C LEU A 124 -5.17 1.09 0.54
N ARG A 125 -4.78 0.78 1.79
CA ARG A 125 -4.20 -0.52 2.16
C ARG A 125 -5.20 -1.66 1.93
N LEU A 126 -6.47 -1.44 2.25
CA LEU A 126 -7.53 -2.42 2.00
C LEU A 126 -7.75 -2.64 0.50
N ALA A 127 -7.73 -1.59 -0.32
CA ALA A 127 -7.77 -1.72 -1.77
C ALA A 127 -6.61 -2.57 -2.32
N LEU A 128 -5.40 -2.42 -1.76
CA LEU A 128 -4.26 -3.27 -2.12
C LEU A 128 -4.43 -4.72 -1.65
N CYS A 129 -5.14 -4.99 -0.56
CA CYS A 129 -5.51 -6.35 -0.17
C CYS A 129 -6.39 -7.00 -1.23
N HIS A 130 -7.40 -6.30 -1.75
CA HIS A 130 -8.23 -6.79 -2.85
C HIS A 130 -7.41 -7.10 -4.12
N VAL A 131 -6.42 -6.27 -4.45
CA VAL A 131 -5.49 -6.56 -5.56
C VAL A 131 -4.68 -7.84 -5.29
N GLY A 132 -4.19 -8.02 -4.05
CA GLY A 132 -3.48 -9.23 -3.64
C GLY A 132 -4.34 -10.49 -3.72
N LEU A 133 -5.60 -10.40 -3.30
CA LEU A 133 -6.57 -11.48 -3.36
C LEU A 133 -6.86 -11.87 -4.82
N GLY A 134 -7.11 -10.90 -5.69
CA GLY A 134 -7.34 -11.14 -7.12
C GLY A 134 -6.12 -11.78 -7.81
N ILE A 135 -4.89 -11.45 -7.39
CA ILE A 135 -3.68 -12.14 -7.87
C ILE A 135 -3.67 -13.62 -7.43
N ALA A 136 -4.02 -13.90 -6.17
CA ALA A 136 -4.06 -15.26 -5.64
C ALA A 136 -5.14 -16.12 -6.32
N GLU A 137 -6.37 -15.60 -6.41
CA GLU A 137 -7.50 -16.25 -7.05
C GLU A 137 -7.28 -16.46 -8.55
N GLY A 138 -6.68 -15.47 -9.22
CA GLY A 138 -6.31 -15.57 -10.63
C GLY A 138 -5.29 -16.69 -10.88
N ALA A 139 -4.27 -16.79 -10.03
CA ALA A 139 -3.27 -17.86 -10.11
C ALA A 139 -3.90 -19.24 -9.91
N LEU A 140 -4.76 -19.38 -8.90
CA LEU A 140 -5.44 -20.64 -8.58
C LEU A 140 -6.40 -21.05 -9.70
N THR A 141 -7.14 -20.09 -10.25
CA THR A 141 -8.09 -20.29 -11.36
C THR A 141 -7.37 -20.74 -12.62
N GLU A 142 -6.29 -20.06 -13.00
CA GLU A 142 -5.51 -20.42 -14.19
C GLU A 142 -4.85 -21.79 -14.04
N ALA A 143 -4.29 -22.07 -12.86
CA ALA A 143 -3.74 -23.40 -12.56
C ALA A 143 -4.81 -24.50 -12.66
N ARG A 144 -6.01 -24.26 -12.11
CA ARG A 144 -7.15 -25.19 -12.23
C ARG A 144 -7.52 -25.43 -13.69
N ASP A 145 -7.59 -24.38 -14.50
CA ASP A 145 -8.02 -24.48 -15.89
C ASP A 145 -6.95 -25.17 -16.78
N LEU A 146 -5.67 -25.00 -16.46
CA LEU A 146 -4.57 -25.78 -17.04
C LEU A 146 -4.71 -27.28 -16.74
N SER A 147 -4.95 -27.63 -15.47
CA SER A 147 -5.12 -29.02 -15.03
C SER A 147 -6.36 -29.68 -15.67
N ARG A 148 -7.50 -28.99 -15.68
CA ARG A 148 -8.73 -29.49 -16.33
C ARG A 148 -8.56 -29.65 -17.84
N GLY A 149 -7.73 -28.82 -18.46
CA GLY A 149 -7.42 -28.88 -19.87
C GLY A 149 -6.31 -29.87 -20.25
N GLY A 150 -5.74 -30.63 -19.29
CA GLY A 150 -4.66 -31.58 -19.56
C GLY A 150 -3.32 -30.93 -19.92
N ARG A 151 -3.13 -29.64 -19.60
CA ARG A 151 -1.95 -28.85 -19.98
C ARG A 151 -1.04 -28.49 -18.80
N ALA A 152 -1.43 -28.83 -17.58
CA ALA A 152 -0.60 -28.67 -16.40
C ALA A 152 0.54 -29.69 -16.40
N HIS A 153 1.65 -29.35 -15.72
CA HIS A 153 2.80 -30.23 -15.54
C HIS A 153 2.45 -31.55 -14.83
N ARG A 154 1.57 -31.49 -13.82
CA ARG A 154 1.00 -32.66 -13.13
C ARG A 154 -0.51 -32.67 -13.28
N LEU A 155 -1.11 -33.85 -13.45
CA LEU A 155 -2.55 -34.02 -13.65
C LEU A 155 -3.17 -34.82 -12.50
N PRO A 156 -4.38 -34.47 -12.01
CA PRO A 156 -5.00 -35.17 -10.88
C PRO A 156 -5.28 -36.66 -11.13
N GLY A 157 -5.38 -37.08 -12.39
CA GLY A 157 -5.55 -38.50 -12.75
C GLY A 157 -4.30 -39.34 -12.51
N ASP A 158 -3.12 -38.73 -12.60
CA ASP A 158 -1.82 -39.38 -12.41
C ASP A 158 -1.27 -39.17 -10.99
N ASP A 159 -1.86 -38.22 -10.27
CA ASP A 159 -1.37 -37.74 -8.97
C ASP A 159 -2.54 -37.29 -8.06
N PRO A 160 -3.04 -38.22 -7.22
CA PRO A 160 -4.14 -37.93 -6.30
C PRO A 160 -3.84 -36.83 -5.28
N ASP A 161 -2.56 -36.59 -4.95
CA ASP A 161 -2.15 -35.57 -3.97
C ASP A 161 -2.39 -34.14 -4.49
N LEU A 162 -2.66 -33.96 -5.79
CA LEU A 162 -3.08 -32.66 -6.30
C LEU A 162 -4.42 -32.20 -5.74
N PHE A 163 -5.34 -33.12 -5.41
CA PHE A 163 -6.59 -32.73 -4.74
C PHE A 163 -6.33 -32.14 -3.36
N LEU A 164 -5.35 -32.66 -2.63
CA LEU A 164 -4.91 -32.09 -1.36
C LEU A 164 -4.33 -30.68 -1.59
N ALA A 165 -3.41 -30.53 -2.54
CA ALA A 165 -2.82 -29.23 -2.86
C ALA A 165 -3.88 -28.19 -3.26
N TYR A 166 -4.81 -28.52 -4.14
CA TYR A 166 -5.90 -27.60 -4.50
C TYR A 166 -6.82 -27.29 -3.32
N GLY A 167 -7.11 -28.28 -2.46
CA GLY A 167 -7.89 -28.08 -1.24
C GLY A 167 -7.22 -27.08 -0.29
N GLU A 168 -5.93 -27.27 -0.01
CA GLU A 168 -5.12 -26.36 0.80
C GLU A 168 -5.14 -24.93 0.25
N LEU A 169 -4.89 -24.77 -1.06
CA LEU A 169 -4.85 -23.46 -1.70
C LEU A 169 -6.22 -22.77 -1.76
N ALA A 170 -7.29 -23.52 -2.05
CA ALA A 170 -8.65 -22.99 -2.07
C ALA A 170 -9.10 -22.57 -0.67
N SER A 171 -8.77 -23.36 0.37
CA SER A 171 -9.04 -22.98 1.76
C SER A 171 -8.28 -21.71 2.15
N ALA A 172 -6.99 -21.60 1.82
CA ALA A 172 -6.19 -20.40 2.09
C ALA A 172 -6.77 -19.14 1.42
N ALA A 173 -7.21 -19.26 0.16
CA ALA A 173 -7.88 -18.18 -0.56
C ALA A 173 -9.17 -17.77 0.17
N GLN A 174 -10.03 -18.73 0.50
CA GLN A 174 -11.31 -18.47 1.18
C GLN A 174 -11.12 -17.83 2.56
N THR A 175 -10.08 -18.23 3.32
CA THR A 175 -9.72 -17.60 4.59
C THR A 175 -9.33 -16.14 4.39
N ALA A 176 -8.49 -15.84 3.39
CA ALA A 176 -8.10 -14.47 3.09
C ALA A 176 -9.30 -13.62 2.66
N THR A 177 -10.16 -14.15 1.77
CA THR A 177 -11.41 -13.49 1.34
C THR A 177 -12.28 -13.12 2.53
N ALA A 178 -12.54 -14.05 3.45
CA ALA A 178 -13.39 -13.78 4.61
C ALA A 178 -12.86 -12.67 5.52
N VAL A 179 -11.53 -12.58 5.71
CA VAL A 179 -10.91 -11.51 6.50
C VAL A 179 -10.96 -10.17 5.78
N VAL A 180 -10.71 -10.15 4.46
CA VAL A 180 -10.78 -8.95 3.63
C VAL A 180 -12.21 -8.42 3.53
N ASP A 181 -13.20 -9.28 3.35
CA ASP A 181 -14.62 -8.91 3.30
C ASP A 181 -15.04 -8.28 4.63
N ARG A 182 -14.66 -8.89 5.76
CA ARG A 182 -14.95 -8.34 7.08
C ARG A 182 -14.34 -6.95 7.27
N ALA A 183 -13.12 -6.72 6.80
CA ALA A 183 -12.48 -5.41 6.84
C ALA A 183 -13.16 -4.40 5.90
N THR A 184 -13.66 -4.87 4.75
CA THR A 184 -14.40 -4.09 3.75
C THR A 184 -15.74 -3.60 4.30
N ASP A 185 -16.49 -4.46 4.97
CA ASP A 185 -17.77 -4.09 5.59
C ASP A 185 -17.60 -3.00 6.65
N VAL A 186 -16.58 -3.13 7.52
CA VAL A 186 -16.32 -2.11 8.54
C VAL A 186 -15.76 -0.83 7.96
N MET A 187 -14.91 -0.90 6.93
CA MET A 187 -14.47 0.29 6.20
C MET A 187 -15.66 1.02 5.57
N ALA A 188 -16.59 0.29 4.93
CA ALA A 188 -17.77 0.87 4.33
C ALA A 188 -18.65 1.57 5.38
N GLN A 189 -18.92 0.91 6.51
CA GLN A 189 -19.67 1.50 7.62
C GLN A 189 -19.01 2.79 8.15
N ALA A 190 -17.69 2.78 8.31
CA ALA A 190 -16.94 3.95 8.78
C ALA A 190 -16.96 5.11 7.77
N LEU A 191 -16.88 4.80 6.47
CA LEU A 191 -17.00 5.80 5.40
C LEU A 191 -18.42 6.38 5.32
N ASP A 192 -19.45 5.56 5.50
CA ASP A 192 -20.85 5.97 5.47
C ASP A 192 -21.21 6.90 6.66
N ALA A 193 -20.55 6.73 7.82
CA ALA A 193 -20.71 7.62 8.97
C ALA A 193 -20.19 9.05 8.69
N GLY A 194 -19.22 9.21 7.77
CA GLY A 194 -18.72 10.52 7.37
C GLY A 194 -18.17 11.35 8.53
N GLU A 195 -18.67 12.58 8.69
CA GLU A 195 -18.27 13.49 9.77
C GLU A 195 -18.75 13.04 11.17
N GLN A 196 -19.67 12.08 11.25
CA GLN A 196 -20.21 11.56 12.51
C GLN A 196 -19.38 10.40 13.07
N LEU A 197 -18.30 10.02 12.39
CA LEU A 197 -17.41 8.94 12.81
C LEU A 197 -16.76 9.27 14.17
N ASP A 198 -16.77 8.30 15.09
CA ASP A 198 -16.13 8.47 16.39
C ASP A 198 -14.61 8.61 16.22
N ALA A 199 -13.96 9.36 17.11
CA ALA A 199 -12.50 9.47 17.14
C ALA A 199 -11.80 8.14 17.37
N GLU A 200 -12.47 7.16 17.99
CA GLU A 200 -11.92 5.85 18.28
C GLU A 200 -12.04 4.85 17.12
N ASP A 201 -12.99 5.05 16.19
CA ASP A 201 -13.29 4.09 15.12
C ASP A 201 -12.12 3.87 14.13
N PRO A 202 -11.38 4.91 13.68
CA PRO A 202 -10.28 4.72 12.73
C PRO A 202 -9.20 3.76 13.21
N ALA A 203 -8.92 3.71 14.52
CA ALA A 203 -7.92 2.81 15.08
C ALA A 203 -8.34 1.33 14.93
N GLY A 204 -9.62 1.02 15.21
CA GLY A 204 -10.17 -0.31 15.03
C GLY A 204 -10.23 -0.73 13.55
N VAL A 205 -10.63 0.19 12.68
CA VAL A 205 -10.61 -0.04 11.22
C VAL A 205 -9.18 -0.33 10.75
N ALA A 206 -8.20 0.46 11.17
CA ALA A 206 -6.80 0.28 10.80
C ALA A 206 -6.23 -1.07 11.26
N ALA A 207 -6.58 -1.52 12.47
CA ALA A 207 -6.18 -2.83 12.99
C ALA A 207 -6.79 -3.99 12.19
N LEU A 208 -8.06 -3.90 11.80
CA LEU A 208 -8.71 -4.89 10.93
C LEU A 208 -8.08 -4.93 9.54
N VAL A 209 -7.79 -3.76 8.95
CA VAL A 209 -7.08 -3.68 7.66
C VAL A 209 -5.67 -4.25 7.77
N ALA A 210 -4.94 -3.99 8.85
CA ALA A 210 -3.62 -4.58 9.07
C ALA A 210 -3.68 -6.11 9.19
N THR A 211 -4.75 -6.64 9.79
CA THR A 211 -5.03 -8.08 9.85
C THR A 211 -5.29 -8.64 8.46
N ALA A 212 -6.18 -8.02 7.69
CA ALA A 212 -6.47 -8.40 6.31
C ALA A 212 -5.21 -8.40 5.43
N GLU A 213 -4.36 -7.37 5.56
CA GLU A 213 -3.13 -7.27 4.80
C GLU A 213 -2.13 -8.37 5.14
N THR A 214 -2.07 -8.79 6.41
CA THR A 214 -1.21 -9.89 6.86
C THR A 214 -1.68 -11.21 6.26
N VAL A 215 -2.95 -11.57 6.46
CA VAL A 215 -3.52 -12.82 5.96
C VAL A 215 -3.46 -12.90 4.43
N THR A 216 -3.79 -11.79 3.74
CA THR A 216 -3.79 -11.76 2.27
C THR A 216 -2.38 -11.82 1.69
N SER A 217 -1.39 -11.19 2.35
CA SER A 217 0.01 -11.28 1.91
C SER A 217 0.50 -12.73 1.95
N ASP A 218 0.22 -13.43 3.05
CA ASP A 218 0.65 -14.81 3.24
C ASP A 218 -0.05 -15.75 2.26
N ALA A 219 -1.38 -15.62 2.11
CA ALA A 219 -2.15 -16.40 1.15
C ALA A 219 -1.68 -16.16 -0.30
N ALA A 220 -1.51 -14.90 -0.71
CA ALA A 220 -1.06 -14.57 -2.06
C ALA A 220 0.33 -15.14 -2.36
N LEU A 221 1.29 -15.00 -1.44
CA LEU A 221 2.63 -15.55 -1.63
C LEU A 221 2.61 -17.09 -1.67
N HIS A 222 1.86 -17.72 -0.76
CA HIS A 222 1.75 -19.18 -0.70
C HIS A 222 1.10 -19.75 -1.96
N ILE A 223 -0.10 -19.27 -2.32
CA ILE A 223 -0.86 -19.77 -3.47
C ILE A 223 -0.05 -19.59 -4.75
N THR A 224 0.45 -18.38 -5.00
CA THR A 224 1.13 -18.07 -6.26
C THR A 224 2.46 -18.81 -6.42
N ALA A 225 3.15 -19.15 -5.33
CA ALA A 225 4.34 -20.00 -5.39
C ALA A 225 3.95 -21.47 -5.59
N ARG A 226 2.98 -21.96 -4.81
CA ARG A 226 2.60 -23.37 -4.77
C ARG A 226 2.01 -23.86 -6.09
N VAL A 227 1.24 -23.03 -6.80
CA VAL A 227 0.70 -23.41 -8.12
C VAL A 227 1.78 -23.67 -9.16
N LEU A 228 2.96 -23.04 -9.04
CA LEU A 228 4.07 -23.26 -9.97
C LEU A 228 4.66 -24.66 -9.86
N GLU A 229 4.49 -25.33 -8.71
CA GLU A 229 5.05 -26.67 -8.49
C GLU A 229 4.31 -27.78 -9.25
N PHE A 230 3.06 -27.53 -9.66
CA PHE A 230 2.24 -28.55 -10.32
C PHE A 230 1.58 -28.11 -11.64
N ALA A 231 1.34 -26.81 -11.84
CA ALA A 231 0.81 -26.31 -13.11
C ALA A 231 1.93 -25.98 -14.10
N ASP A 232 3.00 -25.34 -13.62
CA ASP A 232 4.20 -24.88 -14.35
C ASP A 232 3.99 -24.59 -15.85
N ALA A 233 3.31 -23.48 -16.14
CA ALA A 233 3.01 -23.06 -17.51
C ALA A 233 3.63 -21.69 -17.83
N PRO A 234 3.99 -21.42 -19.11
CA PRO A 234 4.55 -20.13 -19.51
C PRO A 234 3.69 -18.95 -19.07
N GLY A 235 4.30 -18.04 -18.31
CA GLY A 235 3.67 -16.82 -17.83
C GLY A 235 2.89 -16.97 -16.53
N LEU A 236 2.70 -18.17 -15.95
CA LEU A 236 2.01 -18.35 -14.66
C LEU A 236 2.79 -17.71 -13.50
N ASP A 237 4.12 -17.69 -13.61
CA ASP A 237 5.06 -17.02 -12.69
C ASP A 237 4.78 -15.52 -12.49
N ARG A 238 4.04 -14.89 -13.42
CA ARG A 238 3.65 -13.47 -13.32
C ARG A 238 2.84 -13.18 -12.06
N PHE A 239 2.01 -14.11 -11.60
CA PHE A 239 1.21 -13.91 -10.39
C PHE A 239 2.13 -13.84 -9.17
N TRP A 240 3.07 -14.77 -9.05
CA TRP A 240 4.04 -14.77 -7.96
C TRP A 240 4.92 -13.51 -7.98
N ARG A 241 5.45 -13.12 -9.14
CA ARG A 241 6.24 -11.89 -9.27
C ARG A 241 5.45 -10.66 -8.85
N ASN A 242 4.18 -10.57 -9.25
CA ASN A 242 3.30 -9.45 -8.90
C ASN A 242 2.95 -9.44 -7.41
N ALA A 243 2.62 -10.59 -6.81
CA ALA A 243 2.37 -10.73 -5.37
C ALA A 243 3.62 -10.38 -4.55
N ARG A 244 4.80 -10.81 -5.00
CA ARG A 244 6.07 -10.55 -4.31
C ARG A 244 6.41 -9.07 -4.25
N VAL A 245 6.21 -8.34 -5.35
CA VAL A 245 6.45 -6.89 -5.35
C VAL A 245 5.40 -6.15 -4.52
N LEU A 246 4.13 -6.54 -4.63
CA LEU A 246 3.02 -5.91 -3.90
C LEU A 246 3.18 -6.03 -2.38
N THR A 247 3.54 -7.21 -1.89
CA THR A 247 3.61 -7.50 -0.44
C THR A 247 4.90 -7.04 0.21
N ALA A 248 5.93 -6.67 -0.55
CA ALA A 248 7.24 -6.27 -0.04
C ALA A 248 7.30 -4.84 0.54
N HIS A 249 6.30 -3.99 0.29
CA HIS A 249 6.36 -2.57 0.63
C HIS A 249 6.40 -2.27 2.14
N ARG A 250 5.81 -3.12 2.99
CA ARG A 250 5.87 -2.96 4.45
C ARG A 250 6.26 -4.26 5.15
N PRO A 251 7.21 -4.21 6.10
CA PRO A 251 7.54 -5.37 6.91
C PRO A 251 6.31 -5.86 7.69
N VAL A 252 6.07 -7.17 7.65
CA VAL A 252 4.99 -7.82 8.41
C VAL A 252 5.04 -7.50 9.91
N ALA A 253 6.25 -7.36 10.47
CA ALA A 253 6.47 -7.03 11.87
C ALA A 253 5.81 -5.69 12.28
N HIS A 254 5.79 -4.70 11.40
CA HIS A 254 5.15 -3.42 11.69
C HIS A 254 3.62 -3.58 11.76
N ARG A 255 3.03 -4.37 10.85
CA ARG A 255 1.59 -4.66 10.83
C ARG A 255 1.17 -5.44 12.08
N LEU A 256 1.91 -6.50 12.42
CA LEU A 256 1.65 -7.31 13.61
C LEU A 256 1.78 -6.50 14.90
N ARG A 257 2.75 -5.59 14.99
CA ARG A 257 2.87 -4.69 16.14
C ARG A 257 1.66 -3.77 16.27
N SER A 258 1.22 -3.15 15.17
CA SER A 258 0.03 -2.29 15.16
C SER A 258 -1.23 -3.05 15.59
N ILE A 259 -1.41 -4.29 15.11
CA ILE A 259 -2.52 -5.16 15.54
C ILE A 259 -2.42 -5.44 17.05
N GLY A 260 -1.24 -5.83 17.55
CA GLY A 260 -1.04 -6.13 18.97
C GLY A 260 -1.22 -4.91 19.88
N GLU A 261 -0.75 -3.74 19.47
CA GLU A 261 -0.94 -2.48 20.19
C GLU A 261 -2.42 -2.15 20.34
N HIS A 262 -3.21 -2.29 19.25
CA HIS A 262 -4.65 -2.08 19.30
C HIS A 262 -5.37 -3.17 20.12
N TYR A 263 -4.98 -4.43 19.98
CA TYR A 263 -5.60 -5.54 20.73
C TYR A 263 -5.46 -5.38 22.25
N LEU A 264 -4.30 -4.89 22.71
CA LEU A 264 -4.02 -4.72 24.15
C LEU A 264 -4.58 -3.43 24.73
N ASN A 265 -4.56 -2.33 23.96
CA ASN A 265 -4.88 -1.00 24.47
C ASN A 265 -6.22 -0.45 23.95
N GLY A 266 -6.87 -1.13 23.01
CA GLY A 266 -8.04 -0.62 22.31
C GLY A 266 -7.71 0.65 21.52
N SER A 267 -8.63 1.61 21.54
CA SER A 267 -8.45 2.94 20.97
C SER A 267 -7.78 3.93 21.94
N HIS A 268 -7.65 3.57 23.21
CA HIS A 268 -6.92 4.36 24.20
C HIS A 268 -5.44 3.97 24.21
N ARG A 269 -4.59 4.75 23.52
CA ARG A 269 -3.17 4.68 23.84
C ARG A 269 -2.94 5.23 25.25
N ALA A 270 -2.67 4.34 26.20
CA ALA A 270 -1.81 4.72 27.31
C ALA A 270 -0.44 5.06 26.71
N VAL A 271 -0.04 6.31 26.87
CA VAL A 271 1.26 6.91 26.54
C VAL A 271 2.40 5.89 26.66
N ALA A 272 2.82 5.28 25.54
CA ALA A 272 4.02 4.47 25.49
C ALA A 272 5.26 5.38 25.39
N ALA A 273 5.44 6.22 26.40
CA ALA A 273 6.70 6.89 26.70
C ALA A 273 7.45 6.10 27.78
N ALA A 274 7.68 4.80 27.60
CA ALA A 274 8.45 4.03 28.57
C ALA A 274 9.01 2.69 28.06
N PHE A 275 9.59 2.63 26.87
CA PHE A 275 10.69 1.68 26.63
C PHE A 275 11.73 2.35 25.74
N ARG A 276 12.73 2.94 26.41
CA ARG A 276 14.01 3.36 25.81
C ARG A 276 14.86 2.14 25.52
#